data_AF-A0A8S0GVX6-F1
#
_entry.id   AF-A0A8S0GVX6-F1
#
_cell.length_a   1.000
_cell.length_b   1.000
_cell.length_c   1.000
_cell.angle_alpha   90.00
_cell.angle_beta   90.00
_cell.angle_gamma   90.00
#
_symmetry.space_group_name_H-M   'P 1'
#
loop_
_entity.id
_entity.type
_entity.pdbx_description
1 polymer ?
#
loop_
_entity_poly.entity_id
_entity_poly.type
_entity_poly.pdbx_seq_one_letter_code
_entity_poly.pdbx_strand_id
1 'polypeptide(L)'
;MIQPEDFCLAGPVACAPLPALAPVVQMAARGTAAEVEVPAQESGGLGDDLRRREFQMIIDTLRSERGRRKEAAERLGISPRTLRYKLAQMRDAGMDVEAYLFAT
;
A
#
# COMPACT_ATOMS: atom_id res chain seq x y z
N MET A 1 34.48 -11.52 12.43
CA MET A 1 34.68 -10.11 12.84
C MET A 1 34.69 -9.31 11.56
N ILE A 2 33.75 -8.39 11.37
CA ILE A 2 33.66 -7.58 10.14
C ILE A 2 34.42 -6.28 10.43
N GLN A 3 35.43 -5.98 9.61
CA GLN A 3 36.29 -4.82 9.75
C GLN A 3 35.60 -3.57 9.16
N PRO A 4 35.80 -2.38 9.74
CA PRO A 4 35.15 -1.14 9.29
C PRO A 4 35.61 -0.65 7.91
N GLU A 5 36.72 -1.18 7.40
CA GLU A 5 37.29 -0.83 6.10
C GLU A 5 36.60 -1.50 4.89
N ASP A 6 35.75 -2.50 5.11
CA ASP A 6 34.96 -3.17 4.05
C ASP A 6 33.83 -2.28 3.48
N PHE A 7 33.51 -1.18 4.16
CA PHE A 7 32.39 -0.30 3.81
C PHE A 7 32.66 0.72 2.71
N CYS A 8 33.81 0.64 2.01
CA CYS A 8 34.13 1.40 0.79
C CYS A 8 33.57 2.84 0.73
N LEU A 9 33.72 3.61 1.81
CA LEU A 9 33.22 4.99 1.95
C LEU A 9 34.32 6.05 1.78
N ALA A 10 35.48 5.68 1.23
CA ALA A 10 36.57 6.61 0.96
C ALA A 10 36.46 7.19 -0.46
N GLY A 11 35.46 8.04 -0.68
CA GLY A 11 35.38 8.93 -1.84
C GLY A 11 35.25 10.37 -1.36
N PRO A 12 36.07 11.34 -1.85
CA PRO A 12 35.97 12.72 -1.43
C PRO A 12 34.63 13.30 -1.88
N VAL A 13 33.83 13.79 -0.93
CA VAL A 13 32.65 14.61 -1.19
C VAL A 13 33.14 15.93 -1.79
N ALA A 14 33.25 15.97 -3.10
CA ALA A 14 33.48 17.21 -3.83
C ALA A 14 32.19 18.03 -3.76
N CYS A 15 32.21 19.06 -2.92
CA CYS A 15 31.20 20.11 -2.88
C CYS A 15 31.31 20.90 -4.19
N ALA A 16 30.53 20.51 -5.20
CA ALA A 16 30.41 21.26 -6.45
C ALA A 16 29.41 22.42 -6.27
N PRO A 17 29.67 23.61 -6.84
CA PRO A 17 28.82 24.78 -6.64
C PRO A 17 27.48 24.59 -7.35
N LEU A 18 26.40 24.93 -6.62
CA LEU A 18 25.02 24.92 -7.11
C LEU A 18 24.85 25.94 -8.25
N PRO A 19 24.33 25.55 -9.42
CA PRO A 19 23.91 26.52 -10.42
C PRO A 19 22.54 27.10 -10.04
N ALA A 20 22.47 28.43 -10.04
CA ALA A 20 21.28 29.21 -9.77
C ALA A 20 20.22 29.08 -10.89
N LEU A 21 19.00 28.78 -10.47
CA LEU A 21 17.66 29.07 -11.02
C LEU A 21 17.52 29.52 -12.49
N ALA A 22 16.74 28.75 -13.25
CA ALA A 22 15.87 29.27 -14.31
C ALA A 22 14.51 28.54 -14.27
N PRO A 23 13.35 29.23 -14.29
CA PRO A 23 12.05 28.57 -14.31
C PRO A 23 11.68 28.24 -15.76
N VAL A 24 11.79 26.96 -16.13
CA VAL A 24 11.15 26.46 -17.36
C VAL A 24 9.76 25.95 -16.99
N VAL A 25 8.77 26.80 -17.24
CA VAL A 25 7.38 26.34 -17.44
C VAL A 25 7.40 25.39 -18.63
N GLN A 26 7.09 24.11 -18.42
CA GLN A 26 6.60 23.27 -19.50
C GLN A 26 5.48 22.34 -19.03
N MET A 27 4.32 22.66 -19.56
CA MET A 27 3.05 21.95 -19.52
C MET A 27 3.11 20.67 -20.36
N ALA A 28 2.33 19.68 -19.90
CA ALA A 28 1.88 18.45 -20.58
C ALA A 28 2.87 17.27 -20.65
N ALA A 29 2.58 16.19 -19.93
CA ALA A 29 1.75 15.08 -20.44
C ALA A 29 1.80 13.84 -19.51
N ARG A 30 0.64 13.52 -18.92
CA ARG A 30 0.10 12.16 -18.68
C ARG A 30 1.08 11.07 -18.18
N GLY A 31 1.11 10.90 -16.86
CA GLY A 31 1.56 9.67 -16.19
C GLY A 31 0.66 9.39 -14.98
N THR A 32 -0.51 8.82 -15.22
CA THR A 32 -1.38 8.27 -14.18
C THR A 32 -0.85 6.91 -13.72
N ALA A 33 -0.43 6.80 -12.45
CA ALA A 33 -0.89 5.75 -11.52
C ALA A 33 -0.16 5.88 -10.17
N ALA A 34 -0.73 6.72 -9.31
CA ALA A 34 -0.93 6.50 -7.88
C ALA A 34 0.21 5.83 -7.08
N GLU A 35 1.13 6.64 -6.58
CA GLU A 35 1.72 6.41 -5.26
C GLU A 35 0.60 6.66 -4.24
N VAL A 36 -0.15 5.61 -3.88
CA VAL A 36 -1.08 5.68 -2.74
C VAL A 36 -0.23 5.56 -1.48
N GLU A 37 0.25 6.72 -1.04
CA GLU A 37 0.65 6.96 0.34
C GLU A 37 -0.51 6.49 1.24
N VAL A 38 -0.28 5.42 2.00
CA VAL A 38 -1.27 4.90 2.96
C VAL A 38 -1.25 5.88 4.15
N PRO A 39 -2.31 6.67 4.39
CA PRO A 39 -2.31 7.59 5.51
C PRO A 39 -2.59 6.76 6.76
N ALA A 40 -1.54 6.40 7.49
CA ALA A 40 -1.66 5.95 8.87
C ALA A 40 -1.88 7.19 9.74
N GLN A 41 -3.10 7.74 9.72
CA GLN A 41 -3.51 8.79 10.63
C GLN A 41 -4.58 8.25 11.56
N GLU A 42 -4.15 7.92 12.77
CA GLU A 42 -4.99 7.42 13.84
C GLU A 42 -5.89 8.54 14.37
N SER A 43 -7.19 8.35 14.22
CA SER A 43 -8.25 9.07 14.93
C SER A 43 -9.21 7.99 15.42
N GLY A 44 -9.12 7.63 16.71
CA GLY A 44 -9.55 6.32 17.24
C GLY A 44 -11.01 5.88 17.01
N GLY A 45 -11.91 6.76 16.53
CA GLY A 45 -13.25 6.38 16.05
C GLY A 45 -13.33 6.30 14.51
N LEU A 46 -12.94 7.39 13.84
CA LEU A 46 -12.95 7.47 12.36
C LEU A 46 -12.09 6.39 11.69
N GLY A 47 -10.95 6.05 12.31
CA GLY A 47 -10.09 4.98 11.83
C GLY A 47 -10.77 3.61 11.88
N ASP A 48 -11.61 3.36 12.89
CA ASP A 48 -12.32 2.08 13.01
C ASP A 48 -13.45 1.97 11.98
N ASP A 49 -14.21 3.05 11.76
CA ASP A 49 -15.24 3.09 10.71
C ASP A 49 -14.65 2.90 9.31
N LEU A 50 -13.50 3.53 9.03
CA LEU A 50 -12.78 3.34 7.77
C LEU A 50 -12.32 1.90 7.59
N ARG A 51 -11.75 1.28 8.64
CA ARG A 51 -11.34 -0.13 8.61
C ARG A 51 -12.52 -1.05 8.35
N ARG A 52 -13.65 -0.85 9.04
CA ARG A 52 -14.88 -1.64 8.82
C ARG A 52 -15.38 -1.54 7.38
N ARG A 53 -15.40 -0.33 6.82
CA ARG A 53 -15.81 -0.11 5.44
C ARG A 53 -14.85 -0.77 4.45
N GLU A 54 -13.55 -0.70 4.71
CA GLU A 54 -12.55 -1.40 3.91
C GLU A 54 -12.77 -2.92 3.94
N PHE A 55 -12.97 -3.50 5.12
CA PHE A 55 -13.23 -4.93 5.28
C PHE A 55 -14.49 -5.37 4.52
N GLN A 56 -15.57 -4.58 4.59
CA GLN A 56 -16.79 -4.87 3.84
C GLN A 56 -16.54 -4.90 2.33
N MET A 57 -15.84 -3.90 1.79
CA MET A 57 -15.50 -3.84 0.36
C MET A 57 -14.69 -5.06 -0.09
N ILE A 58 -13.77 -5.54 0.75
CA ILE A 58 -12.97 -6.73 0.45
C ILE A 58 -13.85 -7.98 0.40
N ILE A 59 -14.76 -8.16 1.37
CA ILE A 59 -15.69 -9.30 1.39
C ILE A 59 -16.62 -9.28 0.18
N ASP A 60 -17.21 -8.13 -0.13
CA ASP A 60 -18.15 -8.00 -1.25
C ASP A 60 -17.46 -8.31 -2.58
N THR A 61 -16.21 -7.87 -2.72
CA THR A 61 -15.41 -8.14 -3.92
C THR A 61 -15.04 -9.62 -4.01
N LEU A 62 -14.63 -10.24 -2.91
CA LEU A 62 -14.35 -11.68 -2.87
C LEU A 62 -15.60 -12.52 -3.18
N ARG A 63 -16.78 -12.15 -2.68
CA ARG A 63 -18.05 -12.81 -3.01
C ARG A 63 -18.37 -12.69 -4.50
N SER A 64 -18.21 -11.50 -5.06
CA SER A 64 -18.41 -11.24 -6.50
C SER A 64 -17.49 -12.10 -7.36
N GLU A 65 -16.26 -12.32 -6.89
CA GLU A 65 -15.27 -13.18 -7.54
C GLU A 65 -15.34 -14.65 -7.11
N ARG A 66 -16.38 -15.07 -6.37
CA ARG A 66 -16.56 -16.46 -5.90
C ARG A 66 -15.37 -16.99 -5.11
N GLY A 67 -14.76 -16.15 -4.27
CA GLY A 67 -13.59 -16.47 -3.45
C GLY A 67 -12.26 -16.48 -4.20
N ARG A 68 -12.24 -16.14 -5.50
CA ARG A 68 -11.00 -16.06 -6.28
C ARG A 68 -10.16 -14.85 -5.85
N ARG A 69 -9.19 -15.12 -4.97
CA ARG A 69 -8.40 -14.08 -4.27
C ARG A 69 -7.53 -13.25 -5.22
N LYS A 70 -7.00 -13.82 -6.31
CA LYS A 70 -6.15 -13.09 -7.25
C LYS A 70 -6.97 -12.05 -8.01
N GLU A 71 -8.12 -12.46 -8.54
CA GLU A 71 -9.07 -11.66 -9.29
C GLU A 71 -9.69 -10.57 -8.41
N ALA A 72 -10.01 -10.90 -7.16
CA ALA A 72 -10.47 -9.91 -6.19
C ALA A 72 -9.41 -8.84 -5.90
N ALA A 73 -8.13 -9.22 -5.78
CA ALA A 73 -7.03 -8.27 -5.58
C ALA A 73 -6.88 -7.32 -6.77
N GLU A 74 -6.90 -7.84 -7.99
CA GLU A 74 -6.88 -7.04 -9.22
C GLU A 74 -8.07 -6.07 -9.27
N ARG A 75 -9.28 -6.52 -8.91
CA ARG A 75 -10.49 -5.69 -8.92
C ARG A 75 -10.48 -4.59 -7.85
N LEU A 76 -9.84 -4.86 -6.71
CA LEU A 76 -9.59 -3.88 -5.65
C LEU A 76 -8.43 -2.93 -5.96
N GLY A 77 -7.63 -3.19 -7.01
CA GLY A 77 -6.46 -2.40 -7.34
C GLY A 77 -5.30 -2.54 -6.34
N ILE A 78 -5.19 -3.69 -5.66
CA ILE A 78 -4.13 -3.98 -4.70
C ILE A 78 -3.35 -5.25 -5.07
N SER A 79 -2.13 -5.39 -4.56
CA SER A 79 -1.39 -6.64 -4.78
C SER A 79 -2.07 -7.83 -4.07
N PRO A 80 -1.96 -9.06 -4.61
CA PRO A 80 -2.44 -10.26 -3.91
C PRO A 80 -1.83 -10.44 -2.52
N ARG A 81 -0.60 -9.95 -2.33
CA ARG A 81 0.09 -9.92 -1.04
C ARG A 81 -0.59 -8.96 -0.06
N THR A 82 -0.93 -7.75 -0.50
CA THR A 82 -1.69 -6.76 0.27
C THR A 82 -3.06 -7.33 0.68
N LEU A 83 -3.77 -7.98 -0.25
CA LEU A 83 -5.05 -8.62 0.07
C LEU A 83 -4.88 -9.68 1.19
N ARG A 84 -3.87 -10.55 1.08
CA ARG A 84 -3.58 -11.55 2.12
C ARG A 84 -3.33 -10.92 3.49
N TYR A 85 -2.61 -9.80 3.53
CA TYR A 85 -2.38 -9.07 4.79
C TYR A 85 -3.66 -8.48 5.37
N LYS A 86 -4.55 -7.94 4.55
CA LYS A 86 -5.85 -7.44 5.02
C LYS A 86 -6.73 -8.58 5.54
N LEU A 87 -6.74 -9.72 4.85
CA LEU A 87 -7.44 -10.92 5.33
C LEU A 87 -6.89 -11.43 6.68
N ALA A 88 -5.58 -11.35 6.89
CA ALA A 88 -4.99 -11.68 8.18
C ALA A 88 -5.46 -10.71 9.27
N GLN A 89 -5.41 -9.39 9.01
CA GLN A 89 -5.92 -8.38 9.95
C GLN A 89 -7.41 -8.56 10.29
N MET A 90 -8.23 -8.95 9.32
CA MET A 90 -9.65 -9.26 9.56
C MET A 90 -9.80 -10.45 10.53
N ARG A 91 -8.99 -11.51 10.36
CA ARG A 91 -8.98 -12.67 11.26
C ARG A 91 -8.48 -12.30 12.65
N ASP A 92 -7.46 -11.45 12.73
CA ASP A 92 -6.90 -10.96 14.01
C ASP A 92 -7.91 -10.06 14.74
N ALA A 93 -8.75 -9.33 14.00
CA ALA A 93 -9.89 -8.58 14.52
C ALA A 93 -11.10 -9.46 14.91
N GLY A 94 -10.98 -10.79 14.82
CA GLY A 94 -12.02 -11.75 15.18
C GLY A 94 -13.08 -12.00 14.11
N MET A 95 -12.86 -11.56 12.86
CA MET A 95 -13.77 -11.85 11.75
C MET A 95 -13.44 -13.19 11.12
N ASP A 96 -14.45 -14.07 11.01
CA ASP A 96 -14.33 -15.30 10.22
C ASP A 96 -14.61 -15.02 8.75
N VAL A 97 -13.55 -14.66 8.03
CA VAL A 97 -13.59 -14.35 6.59
C VAL A 97 -14.26 -15.48 5.79
N GLU A 98 -13.98 -16.74 6.09
CA GLU A 98 -14.52 -17.87 5.33
C GLU A 98 -16.03 -18.00 5.58
N ALA A 99 -16.48 -17.85 6.84
CA ALA A 99 -17.92 -17.79 7.14
C ALA A 99 -18.63 -16.66 6.37
N TYR A 100 -18.02 -15.47 6.27
CA TYR A 100 -18.59 -14.38 5.46
C TYR A 100 -18.57 -14.67 3.96
N LEU A 101 -17.64 -15.46 3.43
CA LEU A 101 -17.65 -15.81 2.00
C LEU A 101 -18.73 -16.83 1.64
N PHE A 102 -19.07 -17.73 2.56
CA PHE A 102 -20.03 -18.81 2.33
C PHE A 102 -21.39 -18.61 3.02
N ALA A 103 -21.56 -17.54 3.80
CA ALA A 103 -22.86 -17.17 4.35
C ALA A 103 -23.84 -16.84 3.21
N THR A 104 -24.77 -17.78 3.01
CA THR A 104 -25.83 -17.78 1.99
C THR A 104 -26.91 -16.75 2.28
#